data_AF-A0A087GB76-F1
#
_entry.id   AF-A0A087GB76-F1
#
_cell.length_a   1.000
_cell.length_b   1.000
_cell.length_c   1.000
_cell.angle_alpha   90.00
_cell.angle_beta   90.00
_cell.angle_gamma   90.00
#
_symmetry.space_group_name_H-M   'P 1'
#
loop_
_entity.id
_entity.type
_entity.pdbx_description
1 polymer ?
#
loop_
_entity_poly.entity_id
_entity_poly.type
_entity_poly.pdbx_seq_one_letter_code
_entity_poly.pdbx_strand_id
1 'polypeptide(L)' 'MGFLITTLIFVVVGIIASLCARMCCNKGPATNLLHLTLVITATVCCWMMWAIVYIAQMNPLIVPILSEVE' A
#
# COMPACT_ATOMS: atom_id res chain seq x y z
N MET A 1 6.27 10.14 -8.43
CA MET A 1 6.04 8.75 -8.89
C MET A 1 4.62 8.70 -9.44
N GLY A 2 4.40 8.31 -10.70
CA GLY A 2 3.04 8.24 -11.26
C GLY A 2 2.20 7.14 -10.58
N PHE A 3 0.87 7.26 -10.65
CA PHE A 3 -0.08 6.31 -10.04
C PHE A 3 0.25 4.84 -10.33
N LEU A 4 0.56 4.54 -11.60
CA LEU A 4 0.89 3.19 -12.07
C LEU A 4 2.20 2.67 -11.48
N ILE A 5 3.23 3.52 -11.39
CA ILE A 5 4.54 3.11 -10.87
C ILE A 5 4.42 2.73 -9.40
N THR A 6 3.79 3.56 -8.58
CA THR A 6 3.62 3.26 -7.15
C THR A 6 2.74 2.03 -6.94
N THR A 7 1.69 1.86 -7.74
CA THR A 7 0.85 0.66 -7.70
C THR A 7 1.67 -0.61 -7.98
N LEU A 8 2.53 -0.59 -9.01
CA LEU A 8 3.41 -1.71 -9.32
C LEU A 8 4.37 -2.01 -8.16
N ILE A 9 4.92 -0.99 -7.50
CA ILE A 9 5.77 -1.15 -6.32
C ILE A 9 5.00 -1.89 -5.21
N PHE A 10 3.78 -1.48 -4.88
CA PHE A 10 2.96 -2.17 -3.86
C PHE A 10 2.66 -3.62 -4.23
N VAL A 11 2.41 -3.91 -5.51
CA VAL A 11 2.21 -5.30 -5.99
C VAL A 11 3.47 -6.13 -5.79
N VAL A 12 4.64 -5.63 -6.20
CA VAL A 12 5.92 -6.33 -6.04
C VAL A 12 6.24 -6.56 -4.56
N VAL A 13 6.06 -5.54 -3.71
CA VAL A 13 6.26 -5.65 -2.26
C VAL A 13 5.30 -6.67 -1.65
N GLY A 14 4.02 -6.69 -2.04
CA GLY A 14 3.04 -7.67 -1.56
C GLY A 14 3.40 -9.11 -1.91
N ILE A 15 3.91 -9.34 -3.12
CA ILE A 15 4.38 -10.66 -3.57
C ILE A 15 5.60 -11.08 -2.73
N ILE A 16 6.61 -10.22 -2.61
CA ILE A 16 7.82 -10.51 -1.83
C ILE A 16 7.46 -10.77 -0.36
N ALA A 17 6.65 -9.92 0.25
CA ALA A 17 6.21 -10.09 1.65
C ALA A 17 5.44 -11.41 1.85
N SER A 18 4.60 -11.79 0.89
CA SER A 18 3.85 -13.06 0.94
C SER A 18 4.79 -14.28 0.87
N LEU A 19 5.80 -14.24 -0.01
CA LEU A 19 6.82 -15.28 -0.11
C LEU A 19 7.66 -15.35 1.16
N CYS A 20 8.13 -14.21 1.67
CA CYS A 20 8.88 -14.12 2.93
C CYS A 20 8.08 -14.66 4.12
N ALA A 21 6.79 -14.33 4.23
CA ALA A 21 5.94 -14.86 5.30
C ALA A 21 5.79 -16.38 5.22
N ARG A 22 5.72 -16.96 4.01
CA ARG A 22 5.67 -18.41 3.82
C ARG A 22 7.00 -19.10 4.13
N MET A 23 8.13 -18.50 3.75
CA MET A 23 9.46 -19.06 3.95
C MET A 23 9.94 -18.93 5.41
N CYS A 24 9.77 -17.78 6.03
CA CYS A 24 10.31 -17.47 7.35
C CYS A 24 9.39 -17.90 8.51
N CYS A 25 8.07 -17.95 8.29
CA CYS A 25 7.08 -18.19 9.34
C CYS A 25 6.30 -19.50 9.15
N ASN A 26 6.98 -20.58 8.74
CA ASN A 26 6.34 -21.89 8.54
C ASN A 26 5.97 -22.55 9.89
N LYS A 27 4.72 -22.35 10.33
CA LYS A 27 4.19 -22.87 11.62
C LYS A 27 3.01 -23.83 11.45
N GLY A 28 2.75 -24.28 10.23
CA GLY A 28 1.68 -25.23 9.89
C GLY A 28 0.66 -24.67 8.90
N PRO A 29 -0.17 -25.51 8.27
CA PRO A 29 -1.03 -25.10 7.15
C PRO A 29 -1.99 -23.95 7.50
N ALA A 30 -2.69 -24.04 8.63
CA ALA A 30 -3.67 -23.02 9.05
C ALA A 30 -3.01 -21.68 9.38
N THR A 31 -1.91 -21.69 10.14
CA THR A 31 -1.16 -20.47 10.48
C THR A 31 -0.52 -19.82 9.26
N ASN A 32 -0.02 -20.62 8.31
CA ASN A 32 0.54 -20.09 7.07
C ASN A 32 -0.53 -19.44 6.17
N LEU A 33 -1.76 -19.97 6.16
CA LEU A 33 -2.89 -19.33 5.47
C LEU A 33 -3.25 -18.01 6.15
N LEU A 34 -3.34 -17.99 7.48
CA LEU A 34 -3.64 -16.78 8.24
C LEU A 34 -2.56 -15.70 8.01
N HIS A 35 -1.27 -16.04 8.05
CA HIS A 35 -0.19 -15.11 7.74
C HIS A 35 -0.30 -14.54 6.33
N LEU A 36 -0.59 -15.39 5.33
CA LEU A 36 -0.75 -14.94 3.95
C LEU A 36 -1.93 -13.96 3.81
N THR A 37 -3.07 -14.29 4.40
CA THR A 37 -4.25 -13.41 4.39
C THR A 37 -3.93 -12.06 5.03
N LEU A 38 -3.29 -12.05 6.21
CA LEU A 38 -2.91 -10.80 6.88
C LEU A 38 -1.95 -9.95 6.04
N VAL A 39 -0.93 -10.55 5.43
CA VAL A 39 0.04 -9.83 4.59
C VAL A 39 -0.63 -9.22 3.36
N ILE A 40 -1.49 -9.98 2.68
CA ILE A 40 -2.23 -9.48 1.51
C ILE A 40 -3.18 -8.35 1.93
N THR A 41 -3.99 -8.56 2.97
CA THR A 41 -4.93 -7.55 3.46
C THR A 41 -4.22 -6.26 3.88
N ALA A 42 -3.10 -6.36 4.61
CA ALA A 42 -2.31 -5.20 5.00
C ALA A 42 -1.77 -4.44 3.77
N THR A 43 -1.21 -5.16 2.80
CA THR A 43 -0.66 -4.56 1.57
C THR A 43 -1.75 -3.82 0.79
N VAL A 44 -2.92 -4.44 0.60
CA VAL A 44 -4.05 -3.82 -0.11
C VAL A 44 -4.57 -2.60 0.64
N CYS A 45 -4.69 -2.67 1.96
CA CYS A 45 -5.16 -1.54 2.78
C CYS A 45 -4.21 -0.35 2.70
N CYS A 46 -2.90 -0.59 2.84
CA CYS A 46 -1.88 0.46 2.71
C CYS A 46 -1.88 1.08 1.29
N TRP A 47 -1.98 0.24 0.25
CA TRP A 47 -2.09 0.74 -1.12
C TRP A 47 -3.35 1.58 -1.33
N MET A 48 -4.52 1.12 -0.84
CA MET A 48 -5.79 1.86 -0.94
C MET A 48 -5.70 3.23 -0.27
N MET A 49 -5.17 3.30 0.96
CA MET A 49 -5.02 4.57 1.67
C MET A 49 -4.16 5.54 0.86
N TRP A 50 -3.02 5.08 0.34
CA TRP A 50 -2.15 5.89 -0.53
C TRP A 50 -2.86 6.31 -1.84
N ALA A 51 -3.55 5.38 -2.49
CA ALA A 51 -4.24 5.62 -3.76
C ALA A 51 -5.34 6.68 -3.61
N ILE A 52 -6.13 6.61 -2.53
CA ILE A 52 -7.20 7.57 -2.24
C ILE A 52 -6.63 8.98 -2.08
N VAL A 53 -5.59 9.16 -1.26
CA VAL A 53 -5.01 10.50 -1.03
C VAL A 53 -4.31 11.05 -2.28
N TYR A 54 -3.71 10.18 -3.10
CA TYR A 54 -3.12 10.57 -4.38
C TYR A 54 -4.20 11.05 -5.37
N ILE A 55 -5.29 10.28 -5.52
CA ILE A 55 -6.39 10.61 -6.44
C ILE A 55 -7.08 11.91 -6.00
N ALA A 56 -7.24 12.14 -4.70
CA ALA A 56 -7.82 13.37 -4.15
C ALA A 56 -7.05 14.65 -4.57
N GLN A 57 -5.78 14.52 -4.98
CA GLN A 57 -4.92 15.64 -5.36
C GLN A 57 -4.73 15.79 -6.88
N MET A 58 -5.23 14.87 -7.73
CA MET A 58 -4.94 14.90 -9.17
C MET A 58 -5.60 16.07 -9.93
N ASN A 59 -6.79 16.48 -9.50
CA ASN A 59 -7.50 17.65 -10.04
C ASN A 59 -8.10 18.44 -8.88
N PRO A 60 -7.29 19.25 -8.16
CA PRO A 60 -7.74 19.94 -6.97
C PRO A 60 -8.76 21.03 -7.32
N LEU A 61 -9.86 21.09 -6.59
CA LEU A 61 -10.86 22.16 -6.70
C LEU A 61 -10.52 23.38 -5.84
N ILE A 62 -9.71 23.17 -4.80
CA ILE A 62 -9.31 24.18 -3.82
C ILE A 62 -7.80 24.29 -3.88
N VAL A 63 -7.28 25.52 -3.98
CA VAL A 63 -5.84 25.81 -3.96
C VAL A 63 -5.42 26.33 -2.57
N PRO A 64 -4.17 26.09 -2.14
CA PRO A 64 -3.65 26.65 -0.90
C PRO A 64 -3.66 28.18 -0.92
N ILE A 65 -4.07 28.81 0.17
CA ILE A 65 -3.99 30.26 0.38
C ILE A 65 -2.75 30.53 1.23
N LEU A 66 -1.81 31.29 0.70
CA LEU A 66 -0.61 31.71 1.42
C LEU A 66 -0.90 33.04 2.11
N SER A 67 -0.59 33.15 3.40
CA SER A 67 -0.47 34.45 4.06
C SER A 67 0.94 34.98 3.77
N GLU A 68 1.05 36.14 3.14
CA GLU A 68 2.33 36.84 3.03
C GLU A 68 2.88 37.02 4.45
N VAL A 69 4.07 36.48 4.71
CA VAL A 69 4.79 36.75 5.96
C VAL A 69 5.43 38.12 5.76
N GLU A 70 4.96 39.11 6.53
CA GLU A 70 5.54 40.47 6.58
C GLU A 70 6.99 40.45 7.08
#